data_AF-A0A2N6FRR1-F1
#
_entry.id   AF-A0A2N6FRR1-F1
#
_cell.length_a   1.000
_cell.length_b   1.000
_cell.length_c   1.000
_cell.angle_alpha   90.00
_cell.angle_beta   90.00
_cell.angle_gamma   90.00
#
_symmetry.space_group_name_H-M   'P 1'
#
loop_
_entity.id
_entity.type
_entity.pdbx_description
1 polymer ?
#
loop_
_entity_poly.entity_id
_entity_poly.type
_entity_poly.pdbx_seq_one_letter_code
_entity_poly.pdbx_strand_id
1 'polypeptide(L)' 'MKNYFKTSFGTFYISSAPYGGYNLVINDDVINWSEKAEDLALQVYEKTSGFEEWDKSELEAPKNLEEWQVKI' A
#
# COMPACT_ATOMS: atom_id res chain seq x y z
N MET A 1 -9.83 -8.67 -7.15
CA MET A 1 -9.76 -7.19 -7.15
C MET A 1 -8.40 -6.78 -6.65
N LYS A 2 -7.71 -5.89 -7.35
CA LYS A 2 -6.47 -5.26 -6.88
C LYS A 2 -6.81 -3.81 -6.54
N ASN A 3 -6.48 -3.38 -5.33
CA ASN A 3 -6.67 -2.01 -4.89
C ASN A 3 -5.38 -1.25 -5.16
N TYR A 4 -5.49 -0.13 -5.88
CA TYR A 4 -4.33 0.66 -6.30
C TYR A 4 -4.39 2.08 -5.73
N PHE A 5 -3.26 2.55 -5.24
CA PHE A 5 -3.09 3.93 -4.82
C PHE A 5 -1.89 4.53 -5.56
N LYS A 6 -2.18 5.41 -6.52
CA LYS A 6 -1.18 6.03 -7.38
C LYS A 6 -0.64 7.30 -6.75
N THR A 7 0.68 7.42 -6.72
CA THR A 7 1.42 8.57 -6.18
C THR A 7 2.45 9.06 -7.20
N SER A 8 3.16 10.15 -6.89
CA SER A 8 4.30 10.60 -7.70
C SER A 8 5.51 9.67 -7.63
N PHE A 9 5.64 8.86 -6.58
CA PHE A 9 6.76 7.92 -6.39
C PHE A 9 6.51 6.56 -7.04
N GLY A 10 5.24 6.21 -7.28
CA GLY A 10 4.86 4.92 -7.81
C GLY A 10 3.41 4.59 -7.55
N THR A 11 3.02 3.36 -7.91
CA THR A 11 1.68 2.84 -7.58
C THR A 11 1.80 1.83 -6.46
N PHE A 12 1.26 2.18 -5.30
CA PHE A 12 1.05 1.21 -4.23
C PHE A 12 -0.08 0.27 -4.63
N TYR A 13 0.10 -1.01 -4.36
CA TYR A 13 -0.98 -1.98 -4.41
C TYR A 13 -0.75 -3.07 -3.39
N ILE A 14 -1.86 -3.69 -2.99
CA ILE A 14 -1.84 -4.81 -2.07
C ILE A 14 -2.12 -6.10 -2.82
N SER A 15 -1.34 -7.13 -2.55
CA SER A 15 -1.48 -8.45 -3.17
C SER A 15 -1.40 -9.55 -2.12
N SER A 16 -2.06 -10.69 -2.35
CA SER A 16 -1.98 -11.84 -1.44
C SER A 16 -0.56 -12.42 -1.46
N ALA A 17 -0.02 -12.69 -0.27
CA ALA A 17 1.29 -13.31 -0.13
C ALA A 17 1.20 -14.85 -0.25
N PRO A 18 2.22 -15.53 -0.79
CA PRO A 18 2.20 -16.98 -1.03
C PRO A 18 2.12 -17.84 0.24
N TYR A 19 2.50 -17.29 1.40
CA TYR A 19 2.50 -17.98 2.69
C TYR A 19 1.39 -17.51 3.64
N GLY A 20 0.40 -16.77 3.13
CA GLY A 20 -0.65 -16.15 3.92
C GLY A 20 -0.40 -14.66 4.21
N GLY A 21 -1.48 -13.93 4.47
CA GLY A 21 -1.46 -12.48 4.60
C GLY A 21 -1.34 -11.74 3.26
N TYR A 22 -0.86 -10.51 3.32
CA TYR A 22 -0.82 -9.57 2.22
C TYR A 22 0.54 -8.87 2.15
N ASN A 23 0.98 -8.59 0.93
CA ASN A 23 2.14 -7.78 0.61
C ASN A 23 1.69 -6.37 0.20
N LEU A 24 2.36 -5.36 0.74
CA LEU A 24 2.35 -4.01 0.20
C LEU A 24 3.46 -3.90 -0.84
N VAL A 25 3.08 -3.48 -2.03
CA VAL A 25 3.98 -3.44 -3.19
C VAL A 25 3.95 -2.05 -3.79
N ILE A 26 5.12 -1.53 -4.16
CA ILE A 26 5.27 -0.32 -4.95
C ILE A 26 6.19 -0.61 -6.14
N ASN A 27 5.76 -0.27 -7.35
CA ASN A 27 6.56 -0.48 -8.58
C ASN A 27 7.14 -1.92 -8.72
N ASP A 28 6.34 -2.93 -8.37
CA ASP A 28 6.69 -4.37 -8.34
C ASP A 28 7.63 -4.82 -7.21
N ASP A 29 8.08 -3.91 -6.34
CA ASP A 29 8.87 -4.23 -5.14
C ASP A 29 7.99 -4.38 -3.90
N VAL A 30 8.10 -5.53 -3.23
CA VAL A 30 7.44 -5.78 -1.94
C VAL A 30 8.20 -5.01 -0.87
N ILE A 31 7.54 -4.02 -0.28
CA ILE A 31 8.13 -3.15 0.74
C ILE A 31 7.67 -3.49 2.15
N ASN A 32 6.52 -4.16 2.29
CA ASN A 32 5.97 -4.52 3.59
C ASN A 32 5.01 -5.72 3.51
N TRP A 33 4.70 -6.32 4.65
CA TRP A 33 3.78 -7.43 4.79
C TRP A 33 2.95 -7.31 6.07
N SER A 34 1.68 -7.73 6.00
CA SER A 34 0.80 -7.85 7.17
C SER A 34 -0.21 -8.98 6.98
N GLU A 35 -0.79 -9.46 8.08
CA GLU A 35 -1.86 -10.46 8.04
C GLU A 35 -3.14 -9.92 7.38
N LYS A 36 -3.38 -8.61 7.44
CA LYS A 36 -4.57 -7.95 6.88
C LYS A 36 -4.19 -6.87 5.87
N ALA A 37 -5.00 -6.76 4.82
CA ALA A 37 -4.81 -5.75 3.78
C ALA A 37 -5.09 -4.34 4.30
N GLU A 38 -6.05 -4.21 5.22
CA GLU A 38 -6.43 -2.95 5.86
C GLU A 38 -5.28 -2.37 6.68
N ASP A 39 -4.50 -3.21 7.35
CA ASP A 39 -3.34 -2.77 8.13
C ASP A 39 -2.25 -2.16 7.24
N LEU A 40 -2.05 -2.71 6.03
CA LEU A 40 -1.11 -2.16 5.06
C LEU A 40 -1.59 -0.82 4.49
N ALA A 41 -2.89 -0.67 4.23
CA ALA A 41 -3.47 0.61 3.82
C ALA A 41 -3.30 1.66 4.92
N LEU A 42 -3.50 1.26 6.19
CA LEU A 42 -3.27 2.12 7.34
C LEU A 42 -1.80 2.54 7.45
N GLN A 43 -0.84 1.63 7.26
CA GLN A 43 0.59 1.97 7.28
C GLN A 43 0.98 2.96 6.18
N VAL A 44 0.39 2.84 4.99
CA VAL A 44 0.59 3.82 3.91
C VAL A 44 0.02 5.19 4.30
N TYR A 45 -1.15 5.22 4.95
CA TYR A 45 -1.73 6.45 5.50
C TYR A 45 -0.88 7.06 6.63
N GLU A 46 -0.42 6.23 7.58
CA GLU A 46 0.35 6.64 8.76
C GLU A 46 1.83 6.91 8.48
N LYS A 47 2.28 6.78 7.23
CA LYS A 47 3.68 6.99 6.83
C LYS A 47 4.65 6.02 7.53
N THR A 48 4.21 4.78 7.68
CA THR A 48 4.98 3.65 8.22
C THR A 48 5.04 2.49 7.22
N SER A 49 4.97 2.81 5.94
CA SER A 49 4.88 1.84 4.84
C SER A 49 6.16 1.04 4.64
N GLY A 50 7.31 1.57 5.09
CA GLY A 50 8.63 0.98 4.81
C GLY A 50 9.29 1.54 3.55
N PHE A 51 8.61 2.44 2.82
CA PHE A 51 9.17 3.14 1.68
C PHE A 51 9.51 4.59 2.06
N GLU A 52 10.80 4.82 2.32
CA GLU A 52 11.30 6.06 2.95
C GLU A 52 10.86 7.35 2.24
N GLU A 53 10.87 7.37 0.90
CA GLU A 53 10.46 8.54 0.12
C GLU A 53 8.99 8.90 0.33
N TRP A 54 8.12 7.89 0.45
CA TRP A 54 6.72 8.09 0.79
C TRP A 54 6.54 8.50 2.24
N ASP A 55 7.21 7.80 3.16
CA ASP A 55 7.07 8.00 4.61
C ASP A 55 7.55 9.40 5.05
N LYS A 56 8.46 10.03 4.29
CA LYS A 56 8.91 11.42 4.53
C LYS A 56 8.15 12.48 3.70
N SER A 57 7.23 12.08 2.84
CA SER A 57 6.51 13.02 1.97
C SER A 57 5.28 13.65 2.65
N GLU A 58 4.93 14.86 2.21
CA GLU A 58 3.71 15.57 2.64
C GLU A 58 2.44 15.10 1.88
N LEU A 59 2.56 14.13 0.97
CA LEU A 59 1.42 13.60 0.23
C LEU A 59 0.51 12.78 1.15
N GLU A 60 -0.80 12.85 0.93
CA GLU A 60 -1.77 12.09 1.72
C GLU A 60 -2.25 10.85 0.96
N ALA A 61 -2.44 9.74 1.68
CA ALA A 61 -3.15 8.57 1.20
C ALA A 61 -4.53 8.47 1.85
N PRO A 62 -5.49 7.78 1.23
CA PRO A 62 -6.71 7.39 1.92
C PRO A 62 -6.39 6.40 3.04
N LYS A 63 -7.04 6.57 4.19
CA LYS A 63 -6.90 5.67 5.34
C LYS A 63 -7.45 4.29 5.06
N ASN A 64 -8.59 4.20 4.37
CA ASN A 64 -9.28 2.95 4.15
C ASN A 64 -8.94 2.37 2.77
N LEU A 65 -8.77 1.05 2.73
CA LEU A 65 -8.45 0.33 1.50
C LEU A 65 -9.55 0.45 0.43
N GLU A 66 -10.81 0.62 0.84
CA GLU A 66 -11.96 0.79 -0.08
C GLU A 66 -11.89 2.08 -0.89
N GLU A 67 -11.15 3.07 -0.39
CA GLU A 67 -10.95 4.37 -1.05
C GLU A 67 -9.79 4.33 -2.06
N TRP A 68 -8.99 3.26 -2.06
CA TRP A 68 -8.00 3.03 -3.09
C TRP A 68 -8.73 2.72 -4.39
N GLN A 69 -8.20 3.21 -5.51
CA GLN A 69 -8.87 3.01 -6.79
C GLN A 69 -8.90 1.51 -7.12
N VAL A 70 -10.08 0.92 -7.05
CA VAL A 70 -10.37 -0.40 -7.60
C VAL A 70 -10.32 -0.25 -9.12
N LYS A 71 -9.14 -0.44 -9.74
CA LYS A 71 -9.04 -0.41 -11.20
C LYS A 71 -8.83 -1.80 -11.79
N ILE A 72 -9.99 -2.31 -12.27
CA ILE A 72 -10.25 -3.18 -13.43
C ILE A 72 -9.59 -4.56 -13.38
#